data_AF-A0A9D8E6P2-F1
#
_entry.id   AF-A0A9D8E6P2-F1
#
_cell.length_a   1.000
_cell.length_b   1.000
_cell.length_c   1.000
_cell.angle_alpha   90.00
_cell.angle_beta   90.00
_cell.angle_gamma   90.00
#
_symmetry.space_group_name_H-M   'P 1'
#
loop_
_entity.id
_entity.type
_entity.pdbx_description
1 polymer ?
#
loop_
_entity_poly.entity_id
_entity_poly.type
_entity_poly.pdbx_seq_one_letter_code
_entity_poly.pdbx_strand_id
1 'polypeptide(L)'
;MFSKLFIKVKKFIPGIIAAAVIIGGVSFYSSQTTKNCVNVVIDYGILDASAKPYEKCLPVDGQTTALELMTNANFNIQGTDKYGTAVVCRLNNLPKPNEPIGVKGHEDYIESCKDMPAEFAYWALLEKRKQALPNPADLNTKWAWAQVGVADLALNPGDSLAFVFADNGNVKFPK
;
A
#
# COMPACT_ATOMS: atom_id res chain seq x y z
N MET A 1 -51.01 -25.53 -42.16
CA MET A 1 -52.35 -25.32 -42.76
C MET A 1 -52.79 -23.93 -42.36
N PHE A 2 -52.68 -22.99 -43.30
CA PHE A 2 -52.92 -21.56 -43.11
C PHE A 2 -54.42 -21.30 -43.06
N SER A 3 -54.92 -20.68 -41.98
CA SER A 3 -56.26 -20.09 -41.95
C SER A 3 -56.14 -18.59 -42.24
N LYS A 4 -56.81 -18.18 -43.31
CA LYS A 4 -56.93 -16.83 -43.85
C LYS A 4 -58.03 -16.09 -43.09
N LEU A 5 -57.92 -14.77 -42.87
CA LEU A 5 -58.89 -13.81 -43.44
C LEU A 5 -58.51 -12.34 -43.23
N PHE A 6 -58.26 -11.64 -44.35
CA PHE A 6 -58.61 -10.26 -44.77
C PHE A 6 -58.67 -9.12 -43.70
N ILE A 7 -58.25 -7.87 -43.96
CA ILE A 7 -58.88 -6.91 -44.88
C ILE A 7 -57.97 -5.65 -45.02
N LYS A 8 -57.72 -5.25 -46.27
CA LYS A 8 -57.60 -3.87 -46.81
C LYS A 8 -56.45 -2.96 -46.34
N VAL A 9 -55.42 -2.96 -47.17
CA VAL A 9 -54.43 -1.89 -47.34
C VAL A 9 -55.14 -0.56 -47.64
N LYS A 10 -54.98 0.43 -46.76
CA LYS A 10 -55.24 1.84 -47.06
C LYS A 10 -53.90 2.58 -47.01
N LYS A 11 -53.49 3.02 -48.20
CA LYS A 11 -52.32 3.84 -48.48
C LYS A 11 -52.45 5.20 -47.76
N PHE A 12 -51.33 5.83 -47.43
CA PHE A 12 -51.09 7.23 -46.98
C PHE A 12 -50.65 7.43 -45.51
N ILE A 13 -49.34 7.63 -45.31
CA ILE A 13 -48.65 8.90 -44.98
C ILE A 13 -47.23 8.53 -44.51
N PRO A 14 -46.13 9.08 -45.08
CA PRO A 14 -44.78 8.84 -44.58
C PRO A 14 -44.55 9.70 -43.34
N GLY A 15 -44.90 9.18 -42.16
CA GLY A 15 -44.48 9.74 -40.89
C GLY A 15 -43.17 9.09 -40.48
N ILE A 16 -42.07 9.83 -40.62
CA ILE A 16 -40.74 9.44 -40.13
C ILE A 16 -40.84 9.26 -38.60
N ILE A 17 -40.86 8.01 -38.15
CA ILE A 17 -40.65 7.68 -36.73
C ILE A 17 -39.14 7.80 -36.50
N ALA A 18 -38.72 8.96 -36.01
CA ALA A 18 -37.38 9.12 -35.44
C ALA A 18 -37.35 8.38 -34.10
N ALA A 19 -37.05 7.07 -34.14
CA ALA A 19 -36.63 6.34 -32.96
C ALA A 19 -35.19 6.75 -32.65
N ALA A 20 -35.02 7.78 -31.83
CA ALA A 20 -33.73 8.13 -31.27
C ALA A 20 -33.30 7.02 -30.30
N VAL A 21 -32.48 6.09 -30.80
CA VAL A 21 -31.75 5.15 -29.96
C VAL A 21 -30.68 5.97 -29.23
N ILE A 22 -31.00 6.44 -28.03
CA ILE A 22 -29.99 6.95 -27.10
C ILE A 22 -29.17 5.73 -26.69
N ILE A 23 -28.08 5.49 -27.41
CA ILE A 23 -27.01 4.62 -26.94
C ILE A 23 -26.44 5.37 -25.74
N GLY A 24 -26.98 5.08 -24.55
CA GLY A 24 -26.40 5.50 -23.30
C GLY A 24 -24.97 4.99 -23.29
N GLY A 25 -24.02 5.89 -23.52
CA GLY A 25 -22.61 5.60 -23.45
C GLY A 25 -22.33 5.09 -22.06
N VAL A 26 -22.24 3.77 -21.92
CA VAL A 26 -21.70 3.13 -20.74
C VAL A 26 -20.24 3.59 -20.73
N SER A 27 -19.96 4.62 -19.94
CA SER A 27 -18.59 4.96 -19.60
C SER A 27 -18.08 3.77 -18.82
N PHE A 28 -17.45 2.83 -19.53
CA PHE A 28 -16.59 1.84 -18.92
C PHE A 28 -15.44 2.66 -18.30
N TYR A 29 -15.64 3.09 -17.06
CA TYR A 29 -14.54 3.38 -16.17
C TYR A 29 -13.72 2.11 -16.15
N SER A 30 -12.65 2.09 -16.95
CA SER A 30 -11.62 1.07 -16.87
C SER A 30 -11.11 1.16 -15.44
N SER A 31 -11.59 0.28 -14.56
CA SER A 31 -10.95 0.04 -13.28
C SER A 31 -9.53 -0.40 -13.65
N GLN A 32 -8.58 0.55 -13.61
CA GLN A 32 -7.18 0.24 -13.78
C GLN A 32 -6.88 -0.86 -12.77
N THR A 33 -6.72 -2.06 -13.27
CA THR A 33 -6.40 -3.20 -12.43
C THR A 33 -5.07 -2.86 -11.77
N THR A 34 -5.06 -2.78 -10.44
CA THR A 34 -3.92 -2.54 -9.55
C THR A 34 -2.88 -3.67 -9.64
N LYS A 35 -2.47 -4.05 -10.85
CA LYS A 35 -1.59 -5.18 -11.09
C LYS A 35 -0.11 -4.84 -10.86
N ASN A 36 0.22 -3.54 -10.89
CA ASN A 36 1.59 -3.05 -10.86
C ASN A 36 1.82 -2.13 -9.65
N CYS A 37 1.69 -2.65 -8.43
CA CYS A 37 1.95 -1.87 -7.21
C CYS A 37 2.50 -2.72 -6.08
N VAL A 38 3.12 -2.07 -5.10
CA VAL A 38 3.44 -2.67 -3.80
C VAL A 38 2.46 -2.13 -2.77
N ASN A 39 1.91 -3.01 -1.93
CA ASN A 39 1.02 -2.59 -0.84
C ASN A 39 1.85 -2.09 0.34
N VAL A 40 1.76 -0.80 0.65
CA VAL A 40 2.50 -0.17 1.74
C VAL A 40 1.59 0.08 2.93
N VAL A 41 2.06 -0.36 4.10
CA VAL A 41 1.46 -0.05 5.40
C VAL A 41 2.43 0.79 6.23
N ILE A 42 1.96 1.87 6.86
CA ILE A 42 2.75 2.62 7.84
C ILE A 42 1.92 2.77 9.09
N ASP A 43 2.35 2.14 10.18
CA ASP A 43 1.76 2.29 11.51
C ASP A 43 2.75 3.07 12.39
N TYR A 44 2.41 4.34 12.67
CA TYR A 44 3.26 5.23 13.48
C TYR A 44 3.21 4.89 14.98
N GLY A 45 2.33 3.98 15.41
CA GLY A 45 2.24 3.55 16.80
C GLY A 45 2.09 4.74 17.76
N ILE A 46 2.94 4.78 18.79
CA ILE A 46 2.92 5.85 19.79
C ILE A 46 3.38 7.22 19.25
N LEU A 47 4.07 7.27 18.10
CA LEU A 47 4.51 8.55 17.51
C LEU A 47 3.35 9.37 16.97
N ASP A 48 2.24 8.71 16.63
CA ASP A 48 0.95 9.33 16.34
C ASP A 48 -0.19 8.37 16.71
N ALA A 49 -0.50 8.31 18.00
CA ALA A 49 -1.52 7.41 18.55
C ALA A 49 -2.94 7.68 18.00
N SER A 50 -3.17 8.84 17.38
CA SER A 50 -4.45 9.22 16.80
C SER A 50 -4.58 8.85 15.32
N ALA A 51 -3.44 8.65 14.64
CA ALA A 51 -3.43 8.28 13.23
C ALA A 51 -3.91 6.86 13.02
N LYS A 52 -4.71 6.69 11.96
CA LYS A 52 -4.93 5.38 11.37
C LYS A 52 -3.68 4.98 10.58
N PRO A 53 -3.33 3.70 10.52
CA PRO A 53 -2.27 3.25 9.64
C PRO A 53 -2.50 3.74 8.21
N TYR A 54 -1.43 4.23 7.59
CA TYR A 54 -1.43 4.51 6.17
C TYR A 54 -1.47 3.19 5.42
N GLU A 55 -2.43 2.99 4.53
CA GLU A 55 -2.54 1.77 3.72
C GLU A 55 -2.83 2.15 2.27
N LYS A 56 -1.84 1.98 1.39
CA LYS A 56 -1.97 2.28 -0.04
C LYS A 56 -1.19 1.32 -0.91
N CYS A 57 -1.72 1.07 -2.08
CA CYS A 57 -1.04 0.39 -3.19
C CYS A 57 -0.26 1.46 -3.97
N LEU A 58 1.07 1.46 -3.81
CA LEU A 58 1.98 2.41 -4.45
C LEU A 58 2.43 1.86 -5.81
N PRO A 59 2.23 2.59 -6.91
CA PRO A 59 2.51 2.08 -8.25
C PRO A 59 4.00 1.84 -8.46
N VAL A 60 4.33 0.74 -9.13
CA VAL A 60 5.70 0.37 -9.51
C VAL A 60 5.70 -0.17 -10.94
N ASP A 61 6.76 0.10 -11.71
CA ASP A 61 6.96 -0.47 -13.04
C ASP A 61 8.06 -1.53 -12.99
N GLY A 62 7.69 -2.73 -12.49
CA GLY A 62 8.63 -3.81 -12.23
C GLY A 62 9.19 -3.83 -10.81
N GLN A 63 10.35 -4.44 -10.64
CA GLN A 63 11.03 -4.55 -9.35
C GLN A 63 11.60 -3.20 -8.93
N THR A 64 11.53 -2.87 -7.64
CA THR A 64 12.10 -1.65 -7.05
C THR A 64 12.59 -1.94 -5.63
N THR A 65 13.49 -1.12 -5.10
CA THR A 65 13.85 -1.21 -3.67
C THR A 65 12.79 -0.54 -2.80
N ALA A 66 12.70 -0.92 -1.52
CA ALA A 66 11.82 -0.24 -0.57
C ALA A 66 12.16 1.26 -0.44
N LEU A 67 13.43 1.63 -0.49
CA LEU A 67 13.87 3.02 -0.44
C LEU A 67 13.40 3.83 -1.65
N GLU A 68 13.58 3.31 -2.87
CA GLU A 68 13.12 3.95 -4.10
C GLU A 68 11.60 4.09 -4.12
N LEU A 69 10.87 3.02 -3.78
CA LEU A 69 9.41 3.01 -3.70
C LEU A 69 8.90 4.16 -2.81
N MET A 70 9.45 4.25 -1.60
CA MET A 70 9.03 5.23 -0.61
C MET A 70 9.43 6.64 -1.01
N THR A 71 10.65 6.84 -1.53
CA THR A 71 11.14 8.14 -2.00
C THR A 71 10.31 8.66 -3.19
N ASN A 72 10.00 7.80 -4.16
CA ASN A 72 9.16 8.15 -5.31
C ASN A 72 7.72 8.51 -4.89
N ALA A 73 7.25 7.95 -3.76
CA ALA A 73 5.98 8.30 -3.15
C ALA A 73 6.07 9.49 -2.17
N ASN A 74 7.19 10.24 -2.18
CA ASN A 74 7.46 11.41 -1.35
C ASN A 74 7.53 11.14 0.16
N PHE A 75 7.86 9.91 0.56
CA PHE A 75 8.25 9.62 1.93
C PHE A 75 9.74 9.91 2.12
N ASN A 76 10.09 10.50 3.25
CA ASN A 76 11.48 10.70 3.65
C ASN A 76 11.91 9.61 4.63
N ILE A 77 12.89 8.79 4.23
CA ILE A 77 13.51 7.81 5.10
C ILE A 77 14.89 8.31 5.52
N GLN A 78 15.11 8.38 6.83
CA GLN A 78 16.42 8.62 7.40
C GLN A 78 16.96 7.34 8.02
N GLY A 79 18.15 6.94 7.58
CA GLY A 79 18.94 5.90 8.22
C GLY A 79 19.77 6.44 9.39
N THR A 80 20.36 5.53 10.16
CA THR A 80 21.31 5.90 11.21
C THR A 80 22.67 6.33 10.62
N ASP A 81 23.46 7.12 11.34
CA ASP A 81 24.79 7.54 10.89
C ASP A 81 25.73 6.34 10.73
N LYS A 82 25.66 5.37 11.63
CA LYS A 82 26.53 4.19 11.63
C LYS A 82 26.16 3.13 10.60
N TYR A 83 24.88 2.89 10.38
CA TYR A 83 24.41 1.79 9.50
C TYR A 83 23.72 2.29 8.23
N GLY A 84 23.62 3.59 8.03
CA GLY A 84 22.86 4.18 6.92
C GLY A 84 21.42 3.67 6.92
N THR A 85 20.87 3.46 5.72
CA THR A 85 19.51 2.94 5.52
C THR A 85 19.36 1.44 5.78
N ALA A 86 20.41 0.76 6.25
CA ALA A 86 20.28 -0.59 6.79
C ALA A 86 19.46 -0.60 8.10
N VAL A 87 19.51 0.51 8.84
CA VAL A 87 18.72 0.73 10.05
C VAL A 87 17.98 2.06 9.91
N VAL A 88 16.67 1.99 9.71
CA VAL A 88 15.82 3.17 9.61
C VAL A 88 15.59 3.76 10.99
N CYS A 89 15.97 5.02 11.17
CA CYS A 89 15.75 5.74 12.41
C CYS A 89 14.56 6.70 12.31
N ARG A 90 14.27 7.29 11.13
CA ARG A 90 13.08 8.13 10.92
C ARG A 90 12.36 7.84 9.62
N LEU A 91 11.05 7.99 9.68
CA LEU A 91 10.14 8.06 8.53
C LEU A 91 9.33 9.35 8.64
N ASN A 92 9.39 10.20 7.61
CA ASN A 92 8.77 11.53 7.59
C ASN A 92 9.11 12.37 8.84
N ASN A 93 10.37 12.35 9.25
CA ASN A 93 10.88 13.06 10.43
C ASN A 93 10.28 12.58 11.77
N LEU A 94 9.70 11.38 11.81
CA LEU A 94 9.22 10.72 13.03
C LEU A 94 10.09 9.49 13.37
N PRO A 95 10.53 9.32 14.64
CA PRO A 95 10.37 10.24 15.77
C PRO A 95 11.07 11.58 15.52
N LYS A 96 10.54 12.65 16.12
CA LYS A 96 11.10 14.00 15.92
C LYS A 96 12.49 14.10 16.55
N PRO A 97 13.43 14.83 15.94
CA PRO A 97 14.84 14.80 16.34
C PRO A 97 15.15 15.41 17.71
N ASN A 98 14.27 16.27 18.24
CA ASN A 98 14.51 17.01 19.49
C ASN A 98 13.33 16.91 20.46
N GLU A 99 12.46 15.89 20.30
CA GLU A 99 11.33 15.67 21.19
C GLU A 99 11.40 14.24 21.76
N PRO A 100 11.11 14.05 23.06
CA PRO A 100 11.07 12.73 23.65
C PRO A 100 9.92 11.91 23.04
N ILE A 101 10.17 10.62 22.82
CA ILE A 101 9.20 9.68 22.22
C ILE A 101 8.06 9.35 23.19
N GLY A 102 8.31 9.42 24.51
CA GLY A 102 7.30 9.15 25.53
C GLY A 102 6.96 7.66 25.71
N VAL A 103 7.96 6.79 25.63
CA VAL A 103 7.79 5.34 25.83
C VAL A 103 7.48 5.05 27.29
N LYS A 104 6.32 4.47 27.58
CA LYS A 104 5.91 4.13 28.94
C LYS A 104 6.92 3.19 29.60
N GLY A 105 7.39 3.55 30.79
CA GLY A 105 8.32 2.75 31.59
C GLY A 105 9.80 3.07 31.38
N HIS A 106 10.11 4.02 30.50
CA HIS A 106 11.47 4.50 30.23
C HIS A 106 11.59 5.99 30.55
N GLU A 107 12.81 6.45 30.80
CA GLU A 107 13.11 7.89 30.86
C GLU A 107 12.89 8.56 29.49
N ASP A 108 12.89 9.89 29.47
CA ASP A 108 12.75 10.67 28.24
C ASP A 108 13.84 10.29 27.23
N TYR A 109 13.44 9.52 26.23
CA TYR A 109 14.30 9.06 25.15
C TYR A 109 14.09 9.89 23.89
N ILE A 110 15.16 10.49 23.38
CA ILE A 110 15.22 11.19 22.11
C ILE A 110 16.10 10.37 21.16
N GLU A 111 15.51 9.87 20.07
CA GLU A 111 16.25 9.14 19.04
C GLU A 111 17.21 10.07 18.31
N SER A 112 18.51 9.84 18.42
CA SER A 112 19.57 10.68 17.83
C SER A 112 19.93 10.32 16.39
N CYS A 113 19.57 9.12 15.94
CA CYS A 113 20.01 8.46 14.71
C CYS A 113 21.50 8.14 14.61
N LYS A 114 22.29 8.21 15.69
CA LYS A 114 23.74 7.97 15.59
C LYS A 114 24.11 6.49 15.40
N ASP A 115 23.47 5.61 16.15
CA ASP A 115 23.73 4.15 16.17
C ASP A 115 22.37 3.43 16.12
N MET A 116 22.33 2.16 16.54
CA MET A 116 21.09 1.39 16.63
C MET A 116 20.06 2.09 17.54
N PRO A 117 18.80 2.25 17.09
CA PRO A 117 17.72 2.72 17.94
C PRO A 117 17.57 1.86 19.19
N ALA A 118 17.06 2.44 20.27
CA ALA A 118 16.80 1.71 21.48
C ALA A 118 15.83 0.53 21.23
N GLU A 119 16.08 -0.61 21.88
CA GLU A 119 15.24 -1.82 21.74
C GLU A 119 13.77 -1.61 22.15
N PHE A 120 13.49 -0.54 22.90
CA PHE A 120 12.15 -0.17 23.33
C PHE A 120 11.49 0.90 22.44
N ALA A 121 12.16 1.40 21.40
CA ALA A 121 11.66 2.44 20.50
C ALA A 121 12.34 2.42 19.13
N TYR A 122 11.74 1.72 18.15
CA TYR A 122 12.36 1.56 16.83
C TYR A 122 11.36 1.30 15.70
N TRP A 123 11.78 1.56 14.47
CA TRP A 123 11.02 1.19 13.27
C TRP A 123 11.27 -0.28 12.91
N ALA A 124 10.22 -1.09 12.94
CA ALA A 124 10.23 -2.44 12.40
C ALA A 124 9.91 -2.40 10.90
N LEU A 125 10.78 -3.00 10.09
CA LEU A 125 10.59 -3.20 8.66
C LEU A 125 10.05 -4.61 8.41
N LEU A 126 8.85 -4.70 7.87
CA LEU A 126 8.19 -5.97 7.58
C LEU A 126 7.91 -6.11 6.09
N GLU A 127 7.95 -7.33 5.60
CA GLU A 127 7.63 -7.67 4.22
C GLU A 127 6.63 -8.83 4.16
N LYS A 128 5.85 -8.86 3.10
CA LYS A 128 5.00 -9.99 2.74
C LYS A 128 5.08 -10.19 1.24
N ARG A 129 5.50 -11.37 0.79
CA ARG A 129 5.74 -11.65 -0.63
C ARG A 129 4.49 -12.16 -1.31
N LYS A 130 4.22 -11.69 -2.53
CA LYS A 130 3.19 -12.27 -3.38
C LYS A 130 3.65 -13.65 -3.85
N GLN A 131 2.78 -14.63 -3.65
CA GLN A 131 3.01 -15.96 -4.18
C GLN A 131 2.52 -16.04 -5.63
N ALA A 132 3.37 -16.55 -6.52
CA ALA A 132 2.99 -16.82 -7.90
C ALA A 132 2.02 -18.01 -8.00
N LEU A 133 2.17 -19.00 -7.11
CA LEU A 133 1.28 -20.15 -6.97
C LEU A 133 0.95 -20.34 -5.47
N PRO A 134 -0.32 -20.45 -5.09
CA PRO A 134 -0.69 -20.73 -3.71
C PRO A 134 -0.20 -22.14 -3.35
N ASN A 135 0.88 -22.21 -2.58
CA ASN A 135 1.35 -23.44 -1.97
C ASN A 135 0.74 -23.53 -0.56
N PRO A 136 -0.13 -24.51 -0.26
CA PRO A 136 -0.73 -24.67 1.06
C PRO A 136 0.29 -24.85 2.20
N ALA A 137 1.52 -25.28 1.87
CA ALA A 137 2.60 -25.44 2.83
C ALA A 137 3.42 -24.14 3.05
N ASP A 138 3.33 -23.14 2.17
CA ASP A 138 4.06 -21.89 2.34
C ASP A 138 3.26 -20.90 3.20
N LEU A 139 3.73 -20.72 4.42
CA LEU A 139 3.22 -19.73 5.38
C LEU A 139 3.63 -18.28 5.02
N ASN A 140 4.31 -18.05 3.89
CA ASN A 140 4.81 -16.75 3.42
C ASN A 140 3.72 -15.78 2.92
N THR A 141 2.45 -16.11 3.18
CA THR A 141 1.32 -15.17 3.15
C THR A 141 1.25 -14.31 4.43
N LYS A 142 2.09 -14.59 5.42
CA LYS A 142 2.22 -13.82 6.65
C LYS A 142 3.31 -12.77 6.51
N TRP A 143 3.12 -11.67 7.21
CA TRP A 143 4.15 -10.66 7.39
C TRP A 143 5.35 -11.25 8.13
N ALA A 144 6.55 -10.95 7.63
CA ALA A 144 7.82 -11.36 8.21
C ALA A 144 8.76 -10.15 8.35
N TRP A 145 9.78 -10.27 9.18
CA TRP A 145 10.86 -9.28 9.26
C TRP A 145 11.63 -9.24 7.95
N ALA A 146 11.86 -8.02 7.44
CA ALA A 146 12.81 -7.83 6.36
C ALA A 146 14.21 -8.26 6.81
N GLN A 147 14.90 -9.04 5.98
CA GLN A 147 16.23 -9.56 6.30
C GLN A 147 17.35 -8.59 5.90
N VAL A 148 17.01 -7.51 5.20
CA VAL A 148 17.91 -6.47 4.72
C VAL A 148 17.27 -5.09 4.89
N GLY A 149 18.09 -4.04 4.80
CA GLY A 149 17.62 -2.66 4.89
C GLY A 149 16.80 -2.19 3.70
N VAL A 150 16.22 -0.99 3.80
CA VAL A 150 15.31 -0.47 2.76
C VAL A 150 15.99 -0.25 1.41
N ALA A 151 17.30 0.00 1.39
CA ALA A 151 18.06 0.18 0.16
C ALA A 151 18.27 -1.14 -0.61
N ASP A 152 18.32 -2.27 0.10
CA ASP A 152 18.59 -3.59 -0.48
C ASP A 152 17.33 -4.46 -0.59
N LEU A 153 16.26 -4.08 0.10
CA LEU A 153 14.99 -4.81 0.08
C LEU A 153 14.29 -4.63 -1.27
N ALA A 154 14.58 -5.53 -2.20
CA ALA A 154 13.92 -5.59 -3.49
C ALA A 154 12.47 -6.09 -3.35
N LEU A 155 11.52 -5.39 -3.96
CA LEU A 155 10.08 -5.67 -3.93
C LEU A 155 9.54 -5.77 -5.35
N ASN A 156 8.65 -6.74 -5.57
CA ASN A 156 7.99 -6.96 -6.85
C ASN A 156 6.52 -6.50 -6.81
N PRO A 157 5.89 -6.25 -7.97
CA PRO A 157 4.46 -5.99 -8.05
C PRO A 157 3.61 -7.05 -7.33
N GLY A 158 2.85 -6.60 -6.34
CA GLY A 158 1.98 -7.38 -5.48
C GLY A 158 2.58 -7.75 -4.13
N ASP A 159 3.88 -7.55 -3.93
CA ASP A 159 4.48 -7.63 -2.59
C ASP A 159 3.88 -6.56 -1.66
N SER A 160 4.12 -6.73 -0.37
CA SER A 160 3.74 -5.74 0.64
C SER A 160 4.93 -5.38 1.51
N LEU A 161 4.97 -4.11 1.91
CA LEU A 161 5.99 -3.50 2.76
C LEU A 161 5.29 -2.84 3.93
N ALA A 162 5.82 -2.97 5.15
CA ALA A 162 5.33 -2.22 6.29
C ALA A 162 6.45 -1.58 7.09
N PHE A 163 6.20 -0.33 7.51
CA PHE A 163 6.94 0.33 8.58
C PHE A 163 6.03 0.39 9.80
N VAL A 164 6.44 -0.24 10.88
CA VAL A 164 5.68 -0.25 12.13
C VAL A 164 6.56 0.26 13.24
N PHE A 165 6.18 1.37 13.88
CA PHE A 165 6.93 1.84 15.03
C PHE A 165 6.59 0.99 16.25
N ALA A 166 7.62 0.39 16.85
CA ALA A 166 7.51 -0.51 17.98
C ALA A 166 7.87 0.21 19.27
N ASP A 167 7.02 0.06 20.29
CA ASP A 167 7.26 0.51 21.65
C ASP A 167 7.40 -0.69 22.61
N ASN A 168 8.38 -0.66 23.50
CA ASN A 168 8.66 -1.78 24.42
C ASN A 168 8.82 -3.15 23.70
N GLY A 169 9.40 -3.15 22.50
CA GLY A 169 9.55 -4.35 21.66
C GLY A 169 8.24 -4.88 21.06
N ASN A 170 7.11 -4.20 21.24
CA ASN A 170 5.81 -4.63 20.73
C ASN A 170 5.66 -4.22 19.26
N VAL A 171 5.83 -5.19 18.36
CA VAL A 171 5.64 -4.99 16.93
C VAL A 171 4.25 -5.47 16.54
N LYS A 172 3.41 -4.53 16.10
CA LYS A 172 2.07 -4.83 15.61
C LYS A 172 2.10 -5.17 14.12
N PHE A 173 2.15 -6.47 13.82
CA PHE A 173 2.06 -6.95 12.45
C PHE A 173 0.74 -6.50 11.79
N PRO A 174 0.76 -5.98 10.55
CA PRO A 174 -0.47 -5.62 9.85
C PRO A 174 -1.38 -6.84 9.63
N LYS A 175 -2.68 -6.59 9.46
CA LYS A 175 -3.67 -7.65 9.23
C LYS A 175 -3.70 -8.14 7.78
#